data_AF-A0A9E1S3W1-F1
#
_entry.id   AF-A0A9E1S3W1-F1
#
_cell.length_a   1.000
_cell.length_b   1.000
_cell.length_c   1.000
_cell.angle_alpha   90.00
_cell.angle_beta   90.00
_cell.angle_gamma   90.00
#
_symmetry.space_group_name_H-M   'P 1'
#
loop_
_entity.id
_entity.type
_entity.pdbx_description
1 polymer ?
#
loop_
_entity_poly.entity_id
_entity_poly.type
_entity_poly.pdbx_seq_one_letter_code
_entity_poly.pdbx_strand_id
1 'polypeptide(L)'
;MKVSALLGPILLMWGCGETAPPCQTAVQSPVAPSAGCLVITDRGVLLVRDWTGSVALPGGSVRPGESARCGAERELFEETGLVALAGHTAQRFDNGFQLFWCEVADSAEPTIHRPLEIRQIIWWQPDEARFIEWRYPRQGDQIRALIAGDRMAPASLVESDW
;
A
#
# COMPACT_ATOMS: atom_id res chain seq x y z
N MET A 1 52.63 -0.54 34.57
CA MET A 1 51.20 -0.94 34.65
C MET A 1 50.59 -0.71 33.27
N LYS A 2 50.19 -1.75 32.54
CA LYS A 2 49.59 -1.65 31.20
C LYS A 2 48.07 -1.79 31.34
N VAL A 3 47.32 -0.73 31.06
CA VAL A 3 45.86 -0.78 30.97
C VAL A 3 45.50 -1.34 29.60
N SER A 4 44.97 -2.56 29.55
CA SER A 4 44.39 -3.11 28.33
C SER A 4 42.97 -2.58 28.18
N ALA A 5 42.73 -1.81 27.12
CA ALA A 5 41.40 -1.44 26.70
C ALA A 5 40.75 -2.65 26.02
N LEU A 6 39.72 -3.22 26.65
CA LEU A 6 38.85 -4.22 26.03
C LEU A 6 37.91 -3.49 25.06
N LEU A 7 38.22 -3.54 23.75
CA LEU A 7 37.23 -3.26 22.72
C LEU A 7 36.22 -4.42 22.68
N GLY A 8 35.03 -4.20 23.23
CA GLY A 8 33.90 -5.11 23.06
C GLY A 8 33.39 -5.05 21.62
N PRO A 9 33.06 -6.19 20.98
CA PRO A 9 32.51 -6.19 19.64
C PRO A 9 31.07 -5.63 19.71
N ILE A 10 30.84 -4.52 19.00
CA ILE A 10 29.49 -4.03 18.72
C ILE A 10 28.86 -5.03 17.74
N LEU A 11 27.97 -5.87 18.26
CA LEU A 11 27.16 -6.78 17.48
C LEU A 11 26.13 -5.95 16.69
N LEU A 12 26.46 -5.59 15.46
CA LEU A 12 25.52 -4.98 14.51
C LEU A 12 24.47 -6.04 14.16
N MET A 13 23.31 -5.99 14.81
CA MET A 13 22.15 -6.77 14.41
C MET A 13 21.71 -6.28 13.02
N TRP A 14 22.03 -7.05 11.98
CA TRP A 14 21.41 -6.91 10.68
C TRP A 14 19.94 -7.30 10.83
N GLY A 15 19.07 -6.31 11.03
CA GLY A 15 17.64 -6.49 10.86
C GLY A 15 17.39 -6.87 9.41
N CYS A 16 17.15 -8.16 9.14
CA CYS A 16 16.62 -8.60 7.86
C CYS A 16 15.17 -8.14 7.80
N GLY A 17 14.91 -7.00 7.14
CA GLY A 17 13.54 -6.69 6.72
C GLY A 17 13.07 -7.81 5.79
N GLU A 18 11.85 -8.28 5.97
CA GLU A 18 11.26 -9.26 5.06
C GLU A 18 11.21 -8.68 3.65
N THR A 19 11.65 -9.46 2.68
CA THR A 19 11.58 -9.08 1.26
C THR A 19 10.19 -9.34 0.73
N ALA A 20 9.64 -8.38 -0.03
CA ALA A 20 8.35 -8.56 -0.68
C ALA A 20 8.33 -9.84 -1.54
N PRO A 21 7.24 -10.61 -1.51
CA PRO A 21 7.12 -11.77 -2.38
C PRO A 21 7.17 -11.34 -3.86
N PRO A 22 7.51 -12.24 -4.78
CA PRO A 22 7.42 -11.97 -6.20
C PRO A 22 6.03 -11.43 -6.55
N CYS A 23 6.00 -10.39 -7.39
CA CYS A 23 4.77 -9.80 -7.90
C CYS A 23 3.85 -10.88 -8.46
N GLN A 24 2.60 -10.91 -8.01
CA GLN A 24 1.62 -11.90 -8.43
C GLN A 24 1.03 -11.54 -9.80
N THR A 25 1.03 -10.25 -10.15
CA THR A 25 0.49 -9.76 -11.42
C THR A 25 1.59 -9.46 -12.46
N ALA A 26 2.03 -10.48 -13.18
CA ALA A 26 3.01 -10.35 -14.27
C ALA A 26 2.46 -9.72 -15.57
N VAL A 27 1.17 -9.34 -15.60
CA VAL A 27 0.56 -8.73 -16.80
C VAL A 27 1.18 -7.36 -17.07
N GLN A 28 1.51 -7.09 -18.34
CA GLN A 28 2.02 -5.79 -18.80
C GLN A 28 1.11 -4.66 -18.30
N SER A 29 1.59 -3.92 -17.30
CA SER A 29 0.88 -2.77 -16.74
C SER A 29 1.50 -1.47 -17.24
N PRO A 30 0.72 -0.38 -17.28
CA PRO A 30 1.25 0.91 -17.68
C PRO A 30 2.37 1.35 -16.73
N VAL A 31 3.42 1.95 -17.29
CA VAL A 31 4.49 2.55 -16.48
C VAL A 31 3.92 3.77 -15.76
N ALA A 32 4.21 3.89 -14.46
CA ALA A 32 3.82 5.02 -13.63
C ALA A 32 5.03 5.49 -12.82
N PRO A 33 5.14 6.77 -12.45
CA PRO A 33 6.13 7.21 -11.47
C PRO A 33 5.88 6.61 -10.08
N SER A 34 4.61 6.42 -9.71
CA SER A 34 4.21 5.89 -8.41
C SER A 34 2.90 5.11 -8.51
N ALA A 35 2.71 4.17 -7.58
CA ALA A 35 1.54 3.32 -7.54
C ALA A 35 1.18 2.90 -6.11
N GLY A 36 -0.06 2.52 -5.89
CA GLY A 36 -0.53 2.07 -4.58
C GLY A 36 -1.78 1.20 -4.66
N CYS A 37 -2.19 0.71 -3.50
CA CYS A 37 -3.29 -0.23 -3.35
C CYS A 37 -4.48 0.40 -2.62
N LEU A 38 -5.66 0.24 -3.20
CA LEU A 38 -6.94 0.43 -2.52
C LEU A 38 -7.43 -0.94 -2.06
N VAL A 39 -7.18 -1.24 -0.78
CA VAL A 39 -7.65 -2.46 -0.12
C VAL A 39 -8.91 -2.15 0.67
N ILE A 40 -9.98 -2.88 0.39
CA ILE A 40 -11.26 -2.78 1.09
C ILE A 40 -11.66 -4.14 1.61
N THR A 41 -11.94 -4.19 2.90
CA THR A 41 -12.45 -5.40 3.59
C THR A 41 -13.67 -5.02 4.42
N ASP A 42 -14.25 -5.99 5.11
CA ASP A 42 -15.26 -5.77 6.16
C ASP A 42 -14.74 -4.87 7.30
N ARG A 43 -13.43 -4.89 7.57
CA ARG A 43 -12.76 -4.01 8.54
C ARG A 43 -12.71 -2.55 8.09
N GLY A 44 -12.90 -2.27 6.79
CA GLY A 44 -12.86 -0.93 6.20
C GLY A 44 -11.81 -0.77 5.09
N VAL A 45 -11.46 0.47 4.78
CA VAL A 45 -10.40 0.84 3.82
C VAL A 45 -9.06 0.89 4.54
N LEU A 46 -8.05 0.18 4.02
CA LEU A 46 -6.70 0.22 4.59
C LEU A 46 -6.02 1.55 4.28
N LEU A 47 -5.56 2.24 5.32
CA LEU A 47 -4.77 3.46 5.23
C LEU A 47 -3.54 3.36 6.12
N VAL A 48 -2.54 4.18 5.81
CA VAL A 48 -1.35 4.38 6.63
C VAL A 48 -1.26 5.81 7.11
N ARG A 49 -0.70 6.02 8.30
CA ARG A 49 -0.37 7.33 8.86
C ARG A 49 1.12 7.43 9.09
N ASP A 50 1.70 8.53 8.64
CA ASP A 50 3.12 8.82 8.87
C ASP A 50 3.35 9.57 10.20
N TRP A 51 4.61 9.93 10.44
CA TRP A 51 5.02 10.67 11.63
C TRP A 51 4.63 12.16 11.61
N THR A 52 4.26 12.72 10.46
CA THR A 52 3.69 14.09 10.40
C THR A 52 2.20 14.10 10.72
N GLY A 53 1.59 12.93 10.93
CA GLY A 53 0.17 12.77 11.23
C GLY A 53 -0.70 12.66 9.99
N SER A 54 -0.12 12.74 8.79
CA SER A 54 -0.85 12.69 7.52
C SER A 54 -1.25 11.25 7.20
N VAL A 55 -2.47 11.09 6.67
CA VAL A 55 -3.03 9.79 6.29
C VAL A 55 -3.09 9.67 4.76
N ALA A 56 -2.71 8.50 4.26
CA ALA A 56 -2.77 8.17 2.83
C ALA A 56 -3.09 6.68 2.61
N LEU A 57 -3.38 6.33 1.35
CA LEU A 57 -3.36 4.94 0.90
C LEU A 57 -1.92 4.42 0.90
N PRO A 58 -1.68 3.11 1.17
CA PRO A 58 -0.37 2.51 0.98
C PRO A 58 0.10 2.64 -0.47
N GLY A 59 1.34 3.09 -0.66
CA GLY A 59 1.87 3.30 -2.00
C GLY A 59 3.11 4.18 -2.05
N GLY A 60 3.84 4.07 -3.15
CA GLY A 60 5.13 4.70 -3.30
C GLY A 60 5.63 4.68 -4.75
N SER A 61 6.92 4.94 -4.92
CA SER A 61 7.55 5.03 -6.23
C SER A 61 7.62 3.66 -6.90
N VAL A 62 7.32 3.59 -8.21
CA VAL A 62 7.56 2.37 -9.00
C VAL A 62 9.06 2.28 -9.31
N ARG A 63 9.64 1.09 -9.14
CA ARG A 63 11.07 0.86 -9.40
C ARG A 63 11.36 0.77 -10.90
N PRO A 64 12.60 1.08 -11.35
CA PRO A 64 12.99 0.83 -12.74
C PRO A 64 12.78 -0.64 -13.12
N GLY A 65 12.09 -0.88 -14.24
CA GLY A 65 11.77 -2.23 -14.73
C GLY A 65 10.59 -2.91 -14.02
N GLU A 66 9.99 -2.27 -13.02
CA GLU A 66 8.80 -2.73 -12.33
C GLU A 66 7.53 -2.18 -13.01
N SER A 67 6.47 -2.98 -13.04
CA SER A 67 5.16 -2.53 -13.52
C SER A 67 4.42 -1.76 -12.43
N ALA A 68 3.49 -0.86 -12.76
CA ALA A 68 2.75 -0.12 -11.73
C ALA A 68 1.97 -1.03 -10.76
N ARG A 69 1.40 -2.15 -11.25
CA ARG A 69 0.74 -3.14 -10.38
C ARG A 69 1.72 -3.81 -9.41
N CYS A 70 2.90 -4.21 -9.92
CA CYS A 70 3.93 -4.77 -9.06
C CYS A 70 4.43 -3.77 -8.02
N GLY A 71 4.58 -2.50 -8.40
CA GLY A 71 4.91 -1.43 -7.46
C GLY A 71 3.85 -1.27 -6.37
N ALA A 72 2.56 -1.34 -6.71
CA ALA A 72 1.47 -1.28 -5.73
C ALA A 72 1.48 -2.47 -4.76
N GLU A 73 1.61 -3.71 -5.27
CA GLU A 73 1.70 -4.92 -4.43
C GLU A 73 2.91 -4.85 -3.49
N ARG A 74 4.07 -4.43 -4.02
CA ARG A 74 5.30 -4.28 -3.24
C ARG A 74 5.17 -3.23 -2.15
N GLU A 75 4.73 -2.02 -2.46
CA GLU A 75 4.65 -0.94 -1.47
C GLU A 75 3.66 -1.29 -0.35
N LEU A 76 2.53 -1.92 -0.70
CA LEU A 76 1.59 -2.43 0.31
C LEU A 76 2.28 -3.42 1.26
N PHE A 77 3.05 -4.38 0.73
CA PHE A 77 3.81 -5.32 1.56
C PHE A 77 4.89 -4.62 2.39
N GLU A 78 5.66 -3.72 1.78
CA GLU A 78 6.77 -3.04 2.45
C GLU A 78 6.29 -2.13 3.60
N GLU A 79 5.10 -1.57 3.50
CA GLU A 79 4.52 -0.74 4.56
C GLU A 79 3.74 -1.54 5.62
N THR A 80 2.99 -2.57 5.17
CA THR A 80 1.95 -3.21 5.98
C THR A 80 2.07 -4.72 6.14
N GLY A 81 3.07 -5.36 5.54
CA GLY A 81 3.25 -6.82 5.55
C GLY A 81 2.17 -7.61 4.80
N LEU A 82 1.13 -6.94 4.30
CA LEU A 82 0.07 -7.61 3.54
C LEU A 82 0.56 -8.00 2.14
N VAL A 83 0.33 -9.26 1.80
CA VAL A 83 0.49 -9.77 0.45
C VAL A 83 -0.82 -9.57 -0.30
N ALA A 84 -0.75 -8.95 -1.47
CA ALA A 84 -1.94 -8.66 -2.27
C ALA A 84 -1.78 -9.07 -3.73
N LEU A 85 -2.93 -9.18 -4.39
CA LEU A 85 -3.06 -9.23 -5.84
C LEU A 85 -3.64 -7.89 -6.33
N ALA A 86 -2.89 -7.15 -7.14
CA ALA A 86 -3.36 -5.90 -7.73
C ALA A 86 -4.21 -6.17 -8.99
N GLY A 87 -5.50 -5.87 -8.91
CA GLY A 87 -6.46 -6.05 -9.98
C GLY A 87 -6.52 -4.89 -10.99
N HIS A 88 -7.73 -4.48 -11.34
CA HIS A 88 -7.95 -3.41 -12.30
C HIS A 88 -7.64 -2.02 -11.70
N THR A 89 -7.36 -1.05 -12.57
CA THR A 89 -7.05 0.33 -12.14
C THR A 89 -8.31 0.97 -11.55
N ALA A 90 -8.22 1.41 -10.29
CA ALA A 90 -9.26 2.19 -9.64
C ALA A 90 -9.22 3.64 -10.13
N GLN A 91 -8.03 4.25 -10.16
CA GLN A 91 -7.86 5.62 -10.63
C GLN A 91 -6.44 5.89 -11.12
N ARG A 92 -6.32 6.75 -12.13
CA ARG A 92 -5.08 7.44 -12.49
C ARG A 92 -5.21 8.91 -12.09
N PHE A 93 -4.24 9.41 -11.35
CA PHE A 93 -4.22 10.80 -10.88
C PHE A 93 -3.35 11.65 -11.79
N ASP A 94 -3.60 12.96 -11.82
CA ASP A 94 -2.89 13.91 -12.70
C ASP A 94 -1.38 13.99 -12.41
N ASN A 95 -0.95 13.65 -11.19
CA ASN A 95 0.46 13.54 -10.81
C ASN A 95 1.12 12.23 -11.26
N GLY A 96 0.41 11.39 -12.02
CA GLY A 96 0.87 10.10 -12.52
C GLY A 96 0.73 8.94 -11.53
N PHE A 97 0.27 9.17 -10.30
CA PHE A 97 0.00 8.09 -9.36
C PHE A 97 -1.10 7.17 -9.91
N GLN A 98 -0.86 5.85 -9.89
CA GLN A 98 -1.85 4.85 -10.30
C GLN A 98 -2.32 4.03 -9.10
N LEU A 99 -3.61 4.05 -8.86
CA LEU A 99 -4.25 3.30 -7.78
C LEU A 99 -4.96 2.07 -8.35
N PHE A 100 -4.77 0.93 -7.71
CA PHE A 100 -5.37 -0.35 -8.10
C PHE A 100 -6.29 -0.87 -7.00
N TRP A 101 -7.36 -1.56 -7.38
CA TRP A 101 -8.10 -2.40 -6.45
C TRP A 101 -7.24 -3.61 -6.10
N CYS A 102 -6.90 -3.76 -4.83
CA CYS A 102 -6.01 -4.83 -4.38
C CYS A 102 -6.74 -5.78 -3.44
N GLU A 103 -6.63 -7.07 -3.73
CA GLU A 103 -7.20 -8.15 -2.93
C GLU A 103 -6.15 -8.69 -1.96
N VAL A 104 -6.54 -8.90 -0.70
CA VAL A 104 -5.71 -9.53 0.34
C VAL A 104 -6.48 -10.72 0.92
N ALA A 105 -5.79 -11.68 1.51
CA ALA A 105 -6.48 -12.78 2.19
C ALA A 105 -7.33 -12.26 3.35
N ASP A 106 -8.54 -12.81 3.54
CA ASP A 106 -9.48 -12.38 4.59
C ASP A 106 -8.86 -12.48 6.00
N SER A 107 -8.02 -13.50 6.22
CA SER A 107 -7.33 -13.72 7.50
C SER A 107 -6.04 -12.92 7.65
N ALA A 108 -5.66 -12.09 6.67
CA ALA A 108 -4.41 -11.35 6.72
C ALA A 108 -4.51 -10.18 7.71
N GLU A 109 -3.53 -10.11 8.61
CA GLU A 109 -3.41 -9.03 9.59
C GLU A 109 -2.22 -8.14 9.24
N PRO A 110 -2.42 -6.82 9.10
CA PRO A 110 -1.34 -5.93 8.71
C PRO A 110 -0.36 -5.68 9.87
N THR A 111 0.92 -5.64 9.54
CA THR A 111 2.03 -5.35 10.45
C THR A 111 2.91 -4.23 9.89
N ILE A 112 3.34 -3.29 10.72
CA ILE A 112 4.20 -2.20 10.25
C ILE A 112 5.58 -2.76 9.87
N HIS A 113 5.90 -2.77 8.57
CA HIS A 113 7.19 -3.24 8.06
C HIS A 113 8.21 -2.10 7.86
N ARG A 114 7.73 -0.86 7.71
CA ARG A 114 8.55 0.35 7.65
C ARG A 114 8.28 1.32 8.80
N PRO A 115 8.72 1.02 10.03
CA PRO A 115 8.42 1.84 11.21
C PRO A 115 9.04 3.25 11.17
N LEU A 116 10.04 3.48 10.33
CA LEU A 116 10.62 4.82 10.11
C LEU A 116 9.73 5.70 9.21
N GLU A 117 8.90 5.09 8.37
CA GLU A 117 7.99 5.80 7.46
C GLU A 117 6.57 5.83 8.04
N ILE A 118 6.10 4.67 8.50
CA ILE A 118 4.73 4.43 8.95
C ILE A 118 4.66 4.41 10.47
N ARG A 119 3.84 5.30 11.04
CA ARG A 119 3.54 5.37 12.46
C ARG A 119 2.37 4.48 12.85
N GLN A 120 1.38 4.35 11.96
CA GLN A 120 0.14 3.64 12.27
C GLN A 120 -0.52 3.07 11.01
N ILE A 121 -1.14 1.90 11.13
CA ILE A 121 -2.05 1.31 10.15
C ILE A 121 -3.49 1.53 10.63
N ILE A 122 -4.37 1.93 9.72
CA ILE A 122 -5.75 2.34 10.03
C ILE A 122 -6.69 1.58 9.11
N TRP A 123 -7.71 0.95 9.68
CA TRP A 123 -8.90 0.55 8.96
C TRP A 123 -9.92 1.67 9.06
N TRP A 124 -10.06 2.46 7.99
CA TRP A 124 -10.95 3.61 7.94
C TRP A 124 -12.33 3.22 7.42
N GLN A 125 -13.36 3.65 8.14
CA GLN A 125 -14.75 3.45 7.78
C GLN A 125 -15.26 4.68 7.00
N PRO A 126 -15.50 4.57 5.68
CA PRO A 126 -15.83 5.74 4.84
C PRO A 126 -17.14 6.44 5.23
N ASP A 127 -18.07 5.69 5.83
CA ASP A 127 -19.39 6.15 6.27
C ASP A 127 -19.38 6.74 7.69
N GLU A 128 -18.26 6.62 8.42
CA GLU A 128 -18.14 7.20 9.75
C GLU A 128 -17.55 8.61 9.71
N ALA A 129 -18.12 9.51 10.52
CA ALA A 129 -17.65 10.89 10.68
C ALA A 129 -16.38 10.97 11.56
N ARG A 130 -15.31 10.26 11.17
CA ARG A 130 -13.99 10.42 11.80
C ARG A 130 -13.18 11.47 11.04
N PHE A 131 -12.74 12.50 11.75
CA PHE A 131 -11.84 13.49 11.17
C PHE A 131 -10.48 12.85 10.88
N ILE A 132 -10.03 12.96 9.62
CA ILE A 132 -8.74 12.47 9.14
C ILE A 132 -8.03 13.62 8.45
N GLU A 133 -6.78 13.84 8.84
CA GLU A 133 -5.85 14.74 8.16
C GLU A 133 -5.22 14.00 6.98
N TRP A 134 -5.82 14.15 5.80
CA TRP A 134 -5.30 13.53 4.57
C TRP A 134 -4.00 14.18 4.12
N ARG A 135 -3.03 13.35 3.70
CA ARG A 135 -1.80 13.80 3.03
C ARG A 135 -2.12 14.58 1.75
N TYR A 136 -3.12 14.11 1.02
CA TYR A 136 -3.59 14.72 -0.22
C TYR A 136 -5.00 15.27 -0.01
N PRO A 137 -5.22 16.59 -0.21
CA PRO A 137 -6.55 17.18 -0.06
C PRO A 137 -7.60 16.46 -0.89
N ARG A 138 -8.79 16.24 -0.31
CA ARG A 138 -9.94 15.56 -0.94
C ARG A 138 -9.77 14.07 -1.25
N GLN A 139 -8.66 13.43 -0.86
CA GLN A 139 -8.44 11.99 -1.13
C GLN A 139 -9.56 11.12 -0.54
N GLY A 140 -10.07 11.43 0.66
CA GLY A 140 -11.21 10.71 1.24
C GLY A 140 -12.51 10.82 0.42
N ASP A 141 -12.78 11.98 -0.20
CA ASP A 141 -13.95 12.16 -1.07
C ASP A 141 -13.81 11.37 -2.36
N GLN A 142 -12.60 11.35 -2.93
CA GLN A 142 -12.28 10.57 -4.12
C GLN A 142 -12.42 9.07 -3.86
N ILE A 143 -11.87 8.56 -2.75
CA ILE A 143 -12.02 7.16 -2.34
C ILE A 143 -13.51 6.80 -2.18
N ARG A 144 -14.31 7.64 -1.50
CA ARG A 144 -15.77 7.41 -1.39
C ARG A 144 -16.45 7.32 -2.75
N ALA A 145 -16.10 8.20 -3.69
CA ALA A 145 -16.65 8.17 -5.03
C ALA A 145 -16.25 6.90 -5.81
N LEU A 146 -15.00 6.45 -5.68
CA LEU A 146 -14.53 5.19 -6.28
C LEU A 146 -15.32 3.99 -5.74
N ILE A 147 -15.51 3.92 -4.41
CA ILE A 147 -16.26 2.84 -3.76
C ILE A 147 -17.72 2.81 -4.23
N ALA A 148 -18.35 3.98 -4.32
CA ALA A 148 -19.72 4.09 -4.80
C ALA A 148 -19.84 3.69 -6.29
N GLY A 149 -18.87 4.11 -7.12
CA GLY A 149 -18.83 3.80 -8.55
C GLY A 149 -18.59 2.32 -8.85
N ASP A 150 -17.69 1.68 -8.11
CA ASP A 150 -17.38 0.25 -8.27
C ASP A 150 -18.59 -0.64 -7.91
N ARG A 151 -19.29 -0.34 -6.81
CA ARG A 151 -20.55 -1.01 -6.43
C ARG A 151 -21.66 -0.86 -7.48
N MET A 152 -21.59 0.17 -8.32
CA MET A 152 -22.55 0.44 -9.40
C MET A 152 -22.10 -0.09 -10.76
N ALA A 153 -20.88 -0.58 -10.89
CA ALA A 153 -20.43 -1.20 -12.14
C ALA A 153 -21.19 -2.53 -12.35
N PRO A 154 -21.82 -2.74 -13.53
CA PRO A 154 -22.46 -4.02 -13.81
C PRO A 154 -21.42 -5.14 -13.78
N ALA A 155 -21.75 -6.27 -13.17
CA ALA A 155 -20.90 -7.45 -13.00
C ALA A 155 -20.51 -8.16 -14.33
N SER A 156 -20.56 -7.47 -15.47
CA SER A 156 -20.54 -8.05 -16.82
C SER A 156 -19.46 -7.51 -17.74
N LEU A 157 -18.34 -6.99 -17.22
CA LEU A 157 -17.11 -6.80 -18.00
C LEU A 157 -16.00 -7.77 -17.59
N VAL A 158 -16.37 -8.94 -17.07
CA VAL A 158 -15.56 -10.14 -17.27
C VAL A 158 -15.72 -10.46 -18.76
N GLU A 159 -14.86 -9.87 -19.57
CA GLU A 159 -14.68 -10.19 -20.99
C GLU A 159 -14.12 -11.62 -21.06
N SER A 160 -15.01 -12.60 -20.89
CA SER A 160 -14.90 -13.86 -21.58
C SER A 160 -15.04 -13.55 -23.06
N ASP A 161 -13.94 -13.63 -23.80
CA ASP A 161 -13.87 -14.16 -25.17
C ASP A 161 -12.46 -13.90 -25.74
N TRP A 162 -11.59 -14.91 -25.62
CA TRP A 162 -10.85 -15.64 -26.68
C TRP A 162 -9.72 -16.47 -26.06
#